data_AF-A0A9P0N3Y7-F1
#
_entry.id   AF-A0A9P0N3Y7-F1
#
_cell.length_a   1.000
_cell.length_b   1.000
_cell.length_c   1.000
_cell.angle_alpha   90.00
_cell.angle_beta   90.00
_cell.angle_gamma   90.00
#
_symmetry.space_group_name_H-M   'P 1'
#
loop_
_entity.id
_entity.type
_entity.pdbx_description
1 polymer ?
#
loop_
_entity_poly.entity_id
_entity_poly.type
_entity_poly.pdbx_seq_one_letter_code
_entity_poly.pdbx_strand_id
1 'polypeptide(L)'
;MAVTRRGYIFGAFVSGVTGVLFIVVALASDSWVVSTLRVPSQQAASNIRYGLFGGELTLREMATPQMHPLHMTCAVDVNACAVSCKTERESRLVEVRALANGYRPTAACGGTTEVDTSNPLDTTPVISFAFYVILTTLLVIDLVLGVAAAGLAILNATKNPTEPVFGLPGCLWTNVAAALVGITVMLMFGIYWLTSGLNEHLAISYIALGLFTPEAGLGFSYWLLLGACLCFIANVVLIQTRAYFLERDPTHSFINIHESSDTTVGIY
;
A
#
# COMPACT_ATOMS: atom_id res chain seq x y z
N MET A 1 -14.16 -13.89 35.12
CA MET A 1 -14.51 -12.64 34.40
C MET A 1 -13.62 -12.31 33.20
N ALA A 2 -12.38 -12.82 33.08
CA ALA A 2 -11.53 -12.63 31.88
C ALA A 2 -11.96 -13.46 30.63
N VAL A 3 -13.03 -14.26 30.73
CA VAL A 3 -13.43 -15.25 29.70
C VAL A 3 -14.51 -14.69 28.76
N THR A 4 -15.28 -13.69 29.17
CA THR A 4 -16.53 -13.26 28.50
C THR A 4 -16.36 -12.37 27.26
N ARG A 5 -15.14 -12.00 26.84
CA ARG A 5 -14.93 -11.09 25.69
C ARG A 5 -13.77 -11.48 24.78
N ARG A 6 -13.44 -12.78 24.68
CA ARG A 6 -12.40 -13.28 23.75
C ARG A 6 -12.75 -13.05 22.27
N GLY A 7 -14.04 -12.94 21.93
CA GLY A 7 -14.51 -12.67 20.57
C GLY A 7 -14.00 -11.37 19.97
N TYR A 8 -13.85 -10.30 20.77
CA TYR A 8 -13.30 -9.02 20.31
C TYR A 8 -11.81 -9.12 19.95
N ILE A 9 -11.04 -9.88 20.73
CA ILE A 9 -9.62 -10.11 20.47
C ILE A 9 -9.44 -11.02 19.25
N PHE A 10 -10.28 -12.05 19.11
CA PHE A 10 -10.27 -12.91 17.93
C PHE A 10 -10.68 -12.16 16.66
N GLY A 11 -11.70 -11.29 16.73
CA GLY A 11 -12.08 -10.41 15.63
C GLY A 11 -10.96 -9.46 15.23
N ALA A 12 -10.27 -8.87 16.22
CA ALA A 12 -9.12 -8.00 15.97
C ALA A 12 -7.94 -8.76 15.33
N PHE A 13 -7.72 -10.02 15.72
CA PHE A 13 -6.73 -10.88 15.07
C PHE A 13 -7.07 -11.16 13.60
N VAL A 14 -8.30 -11.62 13.31
CA VAL A 14 -8.72 -11.93 11.94
C VAL A 14 -8.67 -10.68 11.06
N SER A 15 -9.14 -9.54 11.56
CA SER A 15 -9.09 -8.28 10.82
C SER A 15 -7.65 -7.79 10.64
N GLY A 16 -6.77 -7.95 11.63
CA GLY A 16 -5.34 -7.64 11.51
C GLY A 16 -4.64 -8.47 10.43
N VAL A 17 -4.86 -9.79 10.42
CA VAL A 17 -4.31 -10.68 9.37
C VAL A 17 -4.84 -10.31 7.99
N THR A 18 -6.13 -9.98 7.88
CA THR A 18 -6.74 -9.54 6.62
C THR A 18 -6.10 -8.23 6.12
N GLY A 19 -5.87 -7.27 7.01
CA GLY A 19 -5.17 -6.03 6.67
C GLY A 19 -3.74 -6.26 6.17
N VAL A 20 -2.99 -7.14 6.83
CA VAL A 20 -1.65 -7.56 6.38
C VAL A 20 -1.69 -8.20 4.99
N LEU A 21 -2.65 -9.11 4.75
CA LEU A 21 -2.81 -9.74 3.44
C LEU A 21 -3.09 -8.71 2.35
N PHE A 22 -3.94 -7.72 2.62
CA PHE A 22 -4.19 -6.63 1.66
C PHE A 22 -2.93 -5.82 1.36
N ILE A 23 -2.09 -5.50 2.36
CA ILE A 23 -0.81 -4.80 2.12
C ILE A 23 0.12 -5.66 1.27
N VAL A 24 0.25 -6.97 1.57
CA VAL A 24 1.11 -7.88 0.81
C VAL A 24 0.65 -7.98 -0.65
N VAL A 25 -0.66 -8.15 -0.87
CA VAL A 25 -1.21 -8.20 -2.23
C VAL A 25 -1.02 -6.86 -2.93
N ALA A 26 -1.26 -5.73 -2.27
CA ALA A 26 -1.02 -4.41 -2.85
C ALA A 26 0.46 -4.23 -3.27
N LEU A 27 1.41 -4.68 -2.44
CA LEU A 27 2.84 -4.56 -2.72
C LEU A 27 3.32 -5.50 -3.85
N ALA A 28 2.76 -6.70 -3.95
CA ALA A 28 3.18 -7.72 -4.90
C ALA A 28 2.45 -7.67 -6.26
N SER A 29 1.35 -6.91 -6.37
CA SER A 29 0.51 -6.91 -7.57
C SER A 29 0.86 -5.79 -8.55
N ASP A 30 0.60 -6.08 -9.82
CA ASP A 30 0.97 -5.25 -10.97
C ASP A 30 -0.14 -4.29 -11.43
N SER A 31 -0.94 -3.79 -10.49
CA SER A 31 -2.17 -3.03 -10.81
C SER A 31 -2.43 -1.89 -9.85
N TRP A 32 -1.41 -1.08 -9.60
CA TRP A 32 -1.57 0.23 -8.98
C TRP A 32 -2.16 1.23 -9.97
N VAL A 33 -1.67 1.18 -11.21
CA VAL A 33 -2.12 2.01 -12.31
C VAL A 33 -2.64 1.10 -13.41
N VAL A 34 -3.81 1.43 -13.93
CA VAL A 34 -4.43 0.73 -15.07
C VAL A 34 -4.88 1.79 -16.06
N SER A 35 -4.60 1.57 -17.34
CA SER A 35 -5.10 2.44 -18.39
C SER A 35 -5.42 1.67 -19.67
N THR A 36 -6.47 2.13 -20.34
CA THR A 36 -6.77 1.72 -21.71
C THR A 36 -6.18 2.75 -22.67
N LEU A 37 -5.48 2.26 -23.69
CA LEU A 37 -4.75 3.05 -24.67
C LEU A 37 -5.54 3.01 -25.98
N ARG A 38 -5.91 4.19 -26.48
CA ARG A 38 -6.67 4.32 -27.72
C ARG A 38 -5.89 5.07 -28.79
N VAL A 39 -6.09 4.65 -30.02
CA VAL A 39 -5.68 5.35 -31.24
C VAL A 39 -6.92 5.46 -32.13
N PRO A 40 -7.19 6.61 -32.77
CA PRO A 40 -8.40 6.80 -33.58
C PRO A 40 -8.61 5.77 -34.70
N SER A 41 -7.53 5.12 -35.15
CA SER A 41 -7.53 4.15 -36.24
C SER A 41 -7.55 2.67 -35.79
N GLN A 42 -7.50 2.38 -34.50
CA GLN A 42 -7.48 1.01 -33.99
C GLN A 42 -8.88 0.44 -33.72
N GLN A 43 -9.10 -0.81 -34.12
CA GLN A 43 -10.35 -1.55 -33.84
C GLN A 43 -10.43 -2.06 -32.39
N ALA A 44 -9.28 -2.26 -31.72
CA ALA A 44 -9.21 -2.77 -30.36
C ALA A 44 -8.27 -1.91 -29.51
N ALA A 45 -8.72 -1.53 -28.30
CA ALA A 45 -7.91 -0.77 -27.37
C ALA A 45 -6.78 -1.63 -26.79
N SER A 46 -5.58 -1.05 -26.71
CA SER A 46 -4.44 -1.64 -26.02
C SER A 46 -4.59 -1.36 -24.51
N ASN A 47 -3.97 -2.15 -23.63
CA ASN A 47 -4.06 -1.90 -22.18
C ASN A 47 -2.67 -1.91 -21.55
N ILE A 48 -2.50 -1.03 -20.57
CA ILE A 48 -1.33 -1.01 -19.69
C ILE A 48 -1.79 -1.19 -18.25
N ARG A 49 -1.06 -2.01 -17.51
CA ARG A 49 -1.20 -2.13 -16.06
C ARG A 49 0.18 -2.24 -15.45
N TYR A 50 0.44 -1.51 -14.38
CA TYR A 50 1.68 -1.68 -13.62
C TYR A 50 1.47 -1.41 -12.13
N GLY A 51 2.25 -2.12 -11.33
CA GLY A 51 2.39 -1.96 -9.89
C GLY A 51 3.62 -1.12 -9.54
N LEU A 52 4.11 -1.28 -8.33
CA LEU A 52 5.30 -0.57 -7.85
C LEU A 52 6.59 -1.03 -8.54
N PHE A 53 6.69 -2.31 -8.88
CA PHE A 53 7.95 -2.92 -9.34
C PHE A 53 7.94 -3.32 -10.83
N GLY A 54 6.76 -3.62 -11.37
CA GLY A 54 6.62 -4.13 -12.73
C GLY A 54 5.20 -4.04 -13.23
N GLY A 55 4.96 -4.63 -14.40
CA GLY A 55 3.65 -4.60 -15.03
C GLY A 55 3.61 -5.33 -16.36
N GLU A 56 2.55 -5.06 -17.10
CA GLU A 56 2.32 -5.62 -18.43
C GLU A 56 1.71 -4.57 -19.36
N LEU A 57 2.29 -4.47 -20.55
CA LEU A 57 1.75 -3.73 -21.68
C LEU A 57 1.20 -4.72 -22.70
N THR A 58 -0.08 -4.58 -23.03
CA THR A 58 -0.77 -5.39 -24.03
C THR A 58 -1.09 -4.53 -25.25
N LEU A 59 -0.30 -4.69 -26.32
CA LEU A 59 -0.50 -3.97 -27.57
C LEU A 59 -1.42 -4.79 -28.49
N ARG A 60 -2.45 -4.13 -29.03
CA ARG A 60 -3.44 -4.73 -29.95
C ARG A 60 -3.45 -4.05 -31.32
N GLU A 61 -2.30 -3.52 -31.74
CA GLU A 61 -2.11 -2.93 -33.07
C GLU A 61 -2.25 -3.95 -34.20
N MET A 62 -1.86 -5.20 -33.94
CA MET A 62 -1.89 -6.29 -34.92
C MET A 62 -3.03 -7.27 -34.63
N ALA A 63 -3.32 -8.15 -35.59
CA ALA A 63 -4.34 -9.20 -35.43
C ALA A 63 -4.06 -10.13 -34.22
N THR A 64 -2.79 -10.28 -33.82
CA THR A 64 -2.39 -10.99 -32.61
C THR A 64 -1.95 -9.98 -31.54
N PRO A 65 -2.45 -10.09 -30.30
CA PRO A 65 -2.04 -9.21 -29.22
C PRO A 65 -0.60 -9.53 -28.80
N GLN A 66 0.22 -8.49 -28.64
CA GLN A 66 1.59 -8.60 -28.12
C GLN A 66 1.63 -8.21 -26.64
N MET A 67 2.24 -9.05 -25.83
CA MET A 67 2.40 -8.86 -24.40
C MET A 67 3.86 -8.53 -24.11
N HIS A 68 4.11 -7.37 -23.50
CA HIS A 68 5.44 -6.93 -23.10
C HIS A 68 5.49 -6.76 -21.59
N PRO A 69 6.40 -7.47 -20.89
CA PRO A 69 6.61 -7.24 -19.47
C PRO A 69 7.20 -5.84 -19.28
N LEU A 70 6.69 -5.14 -18.27
CA LEU A 70 7.14 -3.82 -17.88
C LEU A 70 7.99 -3.92 -16.62
N HIS A 71 9.05 -3.11 -16.58
CA HIS A 71 9.96 -3.04 -15.44
C HIS A 71 10.11 -1.60 -14.97
N MET A 72 9.84 -1.36 -13.68
CA MET A 72 10.13 -0.09 -13.05
C MET A 72 11.65 0.11 -13.00
N THR A 73 12.12 1.16 -13.66
CA THR A 73 13.56 1.47 -13.75
C THR A 73 13.81 2.87 -13.24
N CYS A 74 14.78 3.01 -12.35
CA CYS A 74 15.12 4.27 -11.71
C CYS A 74 16.57 4.66 -11.99
N ALA A 75 16.76 5.91 -12.38
CA ALA A 75 18.05 6.56 -12.56
C ALA A 75 18.26 7.56 -11.41
N VAL A 76 19.13 7.19 -10.48
CA VAL A 76 19.40 7.97 -9.24
C VAL A 76 20.07 9.30 -9.57
N ASP A 77 20.89 9.33 -10.62
CA ASP A 77 21.65 10.51 -11.07
C ASP A 77 20.75 11.68 -11.47
N VAL A 78 19.54 11.40 -11.99
CA VAL A 78 18.57 12.40 -12.46
C VAL A 78 17.29 12.44 -11.61
N ASN A 79 17.30 11.76 -10.46
CA ASN A 79 16.15 11.63 -9.56
C ASN A 79 14.84 11.21 -10.29
N ALA A 80 14.93 10.27 -11.23
CA ALA A 80 13.80 9.89 -12.08
C ALA A 80 13.61 8.37 -12.13
N CYS A 81 12.35 7.96 -12.21
CA CYS A 81 11.92 6.59 -12.46
C CYS A 81 10.87 6.58 -13.56
N ALA A 82 10.90 5.57 -14.41
CA ALA A 82 9.85 5.32 -15.38
C ALA A 82 9.71 3.82 -15.62
N VAL A 83 8.58 3.44 -16.18
CA VAL A 83 8.26 2.07 -16.52
C VAL A 83 8.67 1.81 -17.97
N SER A 84 9.50 0.80 -18.20
CA SER A 84 10.04 0.47 -19.52
C SER A 84 9.80 -0.98 -19.91
N CYS A 85 9.53 -1.22 -21.19
CA CYS A 85 9.40 -2.55 -21.79
C CYS A 85 10.68 -3.05 -22.50
N LYS A 86 11.79 -2.33 -22.39
CA LYS A 86 13.06 -2.74 -23.02
C LYS A 86 13.61 -4.01 -22.37
N THR A 87 14.23 -4.87 -23.18
CA THR A 87 14.74 -6.17 -22.72
C THR A 87 16.00 -6.02 -21.86
N GLU A 88 16.93 -5.15 -22.27
CA GLU A 88 18.21 -4.94 -21.58
C GLU A 88 18.10 -3.89 -20.48
N ARG A 89 18.88 -4.02 -19.40
CA ARG A 89 18.84 -3.07 -18.28
C ARG A 89 19.45 -1.72 -18.64
N GLU A 90 20.49 -1.70 -19.45
CA GLU A 90 21.18 -0.47 -19.84
C GLU A 90 20.29 0.40 -20.74
N SER A 91 19.59 -0.20 -21.70
CA SER A 91 18.65 0.52 -22.56
C SER A 91 17.45 1.10 -21.79
N ARG A 92 16.96 0.40 -20.76
CA ARG A 92 15.98 0.95 -19.80
C ARG A 92 16.50 2.19 -19.08
N LEU A 93 17.75 2.16 -18.59
CA LEU A 93 18.34 3.31 -17.90
C LEU A 93 18.56 4.51 -18.84
N VAL A 94 18.99 4.26 -20.08
CA VAL A 94 19.13 5.30 -21.10
C VAL A 94 17.77 5.92 -21.44
N GLU A 95 16.71 5.11 -21.53
CA GLU A 95 15.35 5.60 -21.77
C GLU A 95 14.86 6.51 -20.62
N VAL A 96 14.99 6.08 -19.37
CA VAL A 96 14.59 6.88 -18.20
C VAL A 96 15.36 8.21 -18.15
N ARG A 97 16.67 8.19 -18.44
CA ARG A 97 17.50 9.40 -18.49
C ARG A 97 17.08 10.33 -19.62
N ALA A 98 16.77 9.79 -20.80
CA ALA A 98 16.28 10.57 -21.91
C ALA A 98 14.97 11.28 -21.54
N LEU A 99 14.01 10.54 -20.97
CA LEU A 99 12.73 11.11 -20.52
C LEU A 99 12.90 12.18 -19.43
N ALA A 100 13.81 11.96 -18.48
CA ALA A 100 14.10 12.93 -17.41
C ALA A 100 14.73 14.22 -17.95
N ASN A 101 15.56 14.13 -18.99
CA ASN A 101 16.17 15.29 -19.65
C ASN A 101 15.27 15.95 -20.71
N GLY A 102 14.04 15.45 -20.89
CA GLY A 102 13.10 15.97 -21.89
C GLY A 102 13.45 15.57 -23.33
N TYR A 103 14.24 14.51 -23.54
CA TYR A 103 14.53 13.97 -24.87
C TYR A 103 13.60 12.81 -25.24
N ARG A 104 13.45 12.56 -26.55
CA ARG A 104 12.55 11.53 -27.08
C ARG A 104 13.28 10.21 -27.33
N PRO A 105 13.10 9.17 -26.49
CA PRO A 105 13.66 7.85 -26.76
C PRO A 105 12.79 7.09 -27.79
N THR A 106 13.35 6.03 -28.37
CA THR A 106 12.56 5.08 -29.18
C THR A 106 11.57 4.32 -28.31
N ALA A 107 10.26 4.45 -28.58
CA ALA A 107 9.19 3.79 -27.82
C ALA A 107 9.19 2.25 -27.93
N ALA A 108 9.72 1.70 -29.02
CA ALA A 108 9.62 0.27 -29.32
C ALA A 108 10.24 -0.62 -28.22
N CYS A 109 9.54 -1.69 -27.85
CA CYS A 109 10.04 -2.70 -26.91
C CYS A 109 11.13 -3.55 -27.57
N GLY A 110 12.37 -3.08 -27.50
CA GLY A 110 13.55 -3.73 -28.06
C GLY A 110 14.76 -3.69 -27.12
N GLY A 111 15.91 -4.19 -27.59
CA GLY A 111 17.16 -4.16 -26.84
C GLY A 111 17.85 -2.79 -26.82
N THR A 112 17.55 -1.94 -27.78
CA THR A 112 18.23 -0.65 -27.98
C THR A 112 17.33 0.55 -27.70
N THR A 113 17.94 1.64 -27.27
CA THR A 113 17.30 2.94 -27.07
C THR A 113 18.08 3.98 -27.88
N GLU A 114 17.44 4.54 -28.91
CA GLU A 114 17.96 5.70 -29.63
C GLU A 114 17.25 6.94 -29.07
N VAL A 115 17.95 8.06 -29.02
CA VAL A 115 17.46 9.29 -28.40
C VAL A 115 17.51 10.42 -29.42
N ASP A 116 16.36 10.99 -29.71
CA ASP A 116 16.25 12.20 -30.51
C ASP A 116 16.36 13.44 -29.60
N THR A 117 17.43 14.21 -29.79
CA THR A 117 17.69 15.46 -29.08
C THR A 117 17.21 16.70 -29.83
N SER A 118 16.75 16.55 -31.07
CA SER A 118 16.33 17.67 -31.92
C SER A 118 14.91 18.16 -31.62
N ASN A 119 14.09 17.32 -31.00
CA ASN A 119 12.69 17.57 -30.71
C ASN A 119 12.35 17.25 -29.24
N PRO A 120 12.57 18.19 -28.30
CA PRO A 120 12.35 17.93 -26.88
C PRO A 120 10.87 17.70 -26.55
N LEU A 121 10.60 17.04 -25.42
CA LEU A 121 9.27 16.95 -24.82
C LEU A 121 8.96 18.22 -24.04
N ASP A 122 7.69 18.64 -24.07
CA ASP A 122 7.21 19.79 -23.31
C ASP A 122 7.20 19.54 -21.79
N THR A 123 7.01 18.29 -21.37
CA THR A 123 7.01 17.87 -19.97
C THR A 123 7.85 16.63 -19.78
N THR A 124 8.45 16.47 -18.59
CA THR A 124 9.25 15.30 -18.22
C THR A 124 8.34 14.22 -17.65
N PRO A 125 8.07 13.13 -18.39
CA PRO A 125 7.04 12.15 -18.05
C PRO A 125 7.62 11.08 -17.12
N VAL A 126 8.13 11.49 -15.96
CA VAL A 126 8.85 10.61 -15.03
C VAL A 126 8.32 10.72 -13.61
N ILE A 127 8.45 9.63 -12.87
CA ILE A 127 8.19 9.58 -11.43
C ILE A 127 9.46 10.04 -10.71
N SER A 128 9.35 10.89 -9.69
CA SER A 128 10.51 11.28 -8.88
C SER A 128 11.08 10.05 -8.15
N PHE A 129 12.39 9.81 -8.25
CA PHE A 129 13.05 8.69 -7.57
C PHE A 129 12.92 8.79 -6.05
N ALA A 130 13.10 9.98 -5.48
CA ALA A 130 12.91 10.22 -4.05
C ALA A 130 11.49 9.87 -3.59
N PHE A 131 10.47 10.26 -4.37
CA PHE A 131 9.08 9.92 -4.08
C PHE A 131 8.87 8.41 -4.10
N TYR A 132 9.35 7.72 -5.15
CA TYR A 132 9.24 6.28 -5.28
C TYR A 132 9.88 5.52 -4.11
N VAL A 133 11.08 5.91 -3.70
CA VAL A 133 11.80 5.30 -2.57
C VAL A 133 11.06 5.55 -1.24
N ILE A 134 10.59 6.77 -0.99
CA ILE A 134 9.85 7.09 0.25
C ILE A 134 8.54 6.30 0.29
N LEU A 135 7.80 6.24 -0.83
CA LEU A 135 6.53 5.51 -0.93
C LEU A 135 6.73 4.03 -0.62
N THR A 136 7.69 3.39 -1.28
CA THR A 136 7.99 1.97 -1.09
C THR A 136 8.50 1.69 0.32
N THR A 137 9.33 2.56 0.89
CA THR A 137 9.83 2.42 2.26
C THR A 137 8.72 2.52 3.29
N LEU A 138 7.83 3.53 3.16
CA LEU A 138 6.69 3.68 4.07
C LEU A 138 5.72 2.50 3.98
N LEU A 139 5.51 1.95 2.78
CA LEU A 139 4.68 0.76 2.58
C LEU A 139 5.28 -0.49 3.26
N VAL A 140 6.61 -0.64 3.23
CA VAL A 140 7.30 -1.71 3.96
C VAL A 140 7.20 -1.51 5.47
N ILE A 141 7.33 -0.27 5.96
CA ILE A 141 7.13 0.05 7.38
C ILE A 141 5.70 -0.28 7.81
N ASP A 142 4.70 0.08 7.00
CA ASP A 142 3.29 -0.25 7.25
C ASP A 142 3.08 -1.77 7.36
N LEU A 143 3.68 -2.54 6.45
CA LEU A 143 3.66 -4.01 6.52
C LEU A 143 4.25 -4.54 7.83
N VAL A 144 5.41 -4.03 8.24
CA VAL A 144 6.07 -4.46 9.49
C VAL A 144 5.21 -4.12 10.70
N LEU A 145 4.62 -2.92 10.75
CA LEU A 145 3.71 -2.51 11.82
C LEU A 145 2.43 -3.37 11.82
N GLY A 146 1.88 -3.68 10.66
CA GLY A 146 0.71 -4.56 10.52
C GLY A 146 0.98 -5.98 11.02
N VAL A 147 2.14 -6.55 10.67
CA VAL A 147 2.57 -7.88 11.17
C VAL A 147 2.77 -7.84 12.69
N ALA A 148 3.40 -6.79 13.22
CA ALA A 148 3.57 -6.62 14.66
C ALA A 148 2.23 -6.51 15.38
N ALA A 149 1.28 -5.74 14.84
CA ALA A 149 -0.07 -5.58 15.36
C ALA A 149 -0.84 -6.91 15.38
N ALA A 150 -0.78 -7.68 14.29
CA ALA A 150 -1.40 -9.00 14.21
C ALA A 150 -0.76 -9.98 15.21
N GLY A 151 0.58 -9.97 15.34
CA GLY A 151 1.31 -10.78 16.31
C GLY A 151 0.95 -10.45 17.75
N LEU A 152 0.88 -9.16 18.09
CA LEU A 152 0.43 -8.71 19.42
C LEU A 152 -1.02 -9.11 19.70
N ALA A 153 -1.90 -9.08 18.70
CA ALA A 153 -3.28 -9.56 18.87
C ALA A 153 -3.33 -11.06 19.23
N ILE A 154 -2.51 -11.90 18.60
CA ILE A 154 -2.38 -13.34 18.92
C ILE A 154 -1.83 -13.54 20.34
N LEU A 155 -0.77 -12.82 20.70
CA LEU A 155 -0.16 -12.92 22.02
C LEU A 155 -1.14 -12.53 23.13
N ASN A 156 -1.92 -11.46 22.92
CA ASN A 156 -2.97 -11.05 23.83
C ASN A 156 -4.14 -12.05 23.88
N ALA A 157 -4.44 -12.76 22.77
CA ALA A 157 -5.47 -13.79 22.76
C ALA A 157 -5.07 -15.05 23.56
N THR A 158 -3.78 -15.38 23.59
CA THR A 158 -3.28 -16.67 24.08
C THR A 158 -2.64 -16.60 25.46
N LYS A 159 -1.77 -15.62 25.70
CA LYS A 159 -0.87 -15.60 26.87
C LYS A 159 -1.17 -14.52 27.89
N ASN A 160 -2.03 -13.54 27.59
CA ASN A 160 -2.35 -12.39 28.48
C ASN A 160 -1.10 -11.81 29.17
N PRO A 161 -0.13 -11.26 28.41
CA PRO A 161 1.10 -10.72 28.98
C PRO A 161 0.82 -9.53 29.91
N THR A 162 1.61 -9.43 30.99
CA THR A 162 1.51 -8.36 32.00
C THR A 162 2.34 -7.13 31.65
N GLU A 163 3.30 -7.25 30.74
CA GLU A 163 4.14 -6.14 30.30
C GLU A 163 3.36 -5.17 29.37
N PRO A 164 3.47 -3.84 29.57
CA PRO A 164 2.62 -2.87 28.88
C PRO A 164 2.85 -2.81 27.36
N VAL A 165 4.06 -3.13 26.90
CA VAL A 165 4.44 -3.17 25.48
C VAL A 165 3.81 -4.37 24.76
N PHE A 166 3.73 -5.52 25.44
CA PHE A 166 3.10 -6.72 24.86
C PHE A 166 1.61 -6.83 25.15
N GLY A 167 1.11 -6.04 26.11
CA GLY A 167 -0.29 -5.99 26.49
C GLY A 167 -1.19 -5.20 25.55
N LEU A 168 -2.38 -4.85 26.04
CA LEU A 168 -3.39 -4.08 25.31
C LEU A 168 -2.89 -2.70 24.81
N PRO A 169 -2.12 -1.91 25.59
CA PRO A 169 -1.64 -0.61 25.13
C PRO A 169 -0.73 -0.72 23.91
N GLY A 170 0.23 -1.66 23.92
CA GLY A 170 1.09 -1.90 22.76
C GLY A 170 0.31 -2.31 21.51
N CYS A 171 -0.61 -3.26 21.65
CA CYS A 171 -1.47 -3.70 20.55
C CYS A 171 -2.28 -2.53 19.95
N LEU A 172 -2.85 -1.67 20.81
CA LEU A 172 -3.60 -0.49 20.38
C LEU A 172 -2.71 0.49 19.58
N TRP A 173 -1.57 0.90 20.15
CA TRP A 173 -0.70 1.88 19.52
C TRP A 173 -0.07 1.36 18.23
N THR A 174 0.24 0.06 18.13
CA THR A 174 0.72 -0.52 16.86
C THR A 174 -0.34 -0.50 15.76
N ASN A 175 -1.62 -0.74 16.09
CA ASN A 175 -2.70 -0.62 15.10
C ASN A 175 -2.93 0.84 14.68
N VAL A 176 -2.85 1.80 15.62
CA VAL A 176 -2.91 3.24 15.32
C VAL A 176 -1.75 3.65 14.41
N ALA A 177 -0.53 3.22 14.72
CA ALA A 177 0.65 3.51 13.90
C ALA A 177 0.51 2.93 12.48
N ALA A 178 0.10 1.67 12.34
CA ALA A 178 -0.17 1.06 11.03
C ALA A 178 -1.24 1.85 10.25
N ALA A 179 -2.38 2.16 10.88
CA ALA A 179 -3.43 2.95 10.22
C ALA A 179 -2.93 4.32 9.74
N LEU A 180 -2.14 5.04 10.55
CA LEU A 180 -1.61 6.35 10.19
C LEU A 180 -0.58 6.27 9.05
N VAL A 181 0.33 5.29 9.08
CA VAL A 181 1.31 5.09 8.01
C VAL A 181 0.61 4.69 6.71
N GLY A 182 -0.33 3.74 6.76
CA GLY A 182 -1.13 3.33 5.61
C GLY A 182 -1.94 4.48 4.98
N ILE A 183 -2.58 5.32 5.80
CA ILE A 183 -3.27 6.54 5.32
C ILE A 183 -2.27 7.51 4.67
N THR A 184 -1.09 7.67 5.27
CA THR A 184 -0.04 8.55 4.73
C THR A 184 0.42 8.07 3.35
N VAL A 185 0.65 6.76 3.17
CA VAL A 185 1.01 6.16 1.88
C VAL A 185 -0.08 6.39 0.83
N MET A 186 -1.34 6.15 1.21
CA MET A 186 -2.50 6.37 0.35
C MET A 186 -2.61 7.82 -0.11
N LEU A 187 -2.56 8.77 0.83
CA LEU A 187 -2.64 10.20 0.53
C LEU A 187 -1.45 10.66 -0.32
N MET A 188 -0.24 10.20 0.00
CA MET A 188 0.96 10.57 -0.74
C MET A 188 0.88 10.12 -2.20
N PHE A 189 0.43 8.89 -2.47
CA PHE A 189 0.22 8.43 -3.85
C PHE A 189 -0.96 9.12 -4.55
N GLY A 190 -2.09 9.28 -3.85
CA GLY A 190 -3.28 9.93 -4.41
C GLY A 190 -3.04 11.40 -4.78
N ILE A 191 -2.34 12.16 -3.92
CA ILE A 191 -1.96 13.55 -4.21
C ILE A 191 -1.00 13.59 -5.39
N TYR A 192 0.00 12.71 -5.42
CA TYR A 192 0.95 12.64 -6.52
C TYR A 192 0.25 12.37 -7.86
N TRP A 193 -0.65 11.37 -7.88
CA TRP A 193 -1.46 11.02 -9.04
C TRP A 193 -2.25 12.21 -9.62
N LEU A 194 -2.80 13.06 -8.76
CA LEU A 194 -3.62 14.21 -9.16
C LEU A 194 -2.81 15.44 -9.57
N THR A 195 -1.56 15.57 -9.12
CA THR A 195 -0.79 16.82 -9.24
C THR A 195 0.40 16.72 -10.18
N SER A 196 1.00 15.54 -10.36
CA SER A 196 2.23 15.38 -11.16
C SER A 196 1.97 15.18 -12.65
N GLY A 197 0.71 15.04 -13.07
CA GLY A 197 0.35 14.63 -14.43
C GLY A 197 0.55 13.14 -14.71
N LEU A 198 0.81 12.32 -13.67
CA LEU A 198 1.05 10.88 -13.84
C LEU A 198 -0.13 10.17 -14.53
N ASN A 199 -1.35 10.65 -14.29
CA ASN A 199 -2.57 10.19 -14.97
C ASN A 199 -2.56 10.44 -16.48
N GLU A 200 -1.75 11.36 -16.98
CA GLU A 200 -1.66 11.70 -18.41
C GLU A 200 -0.47 11.00 -19.08
N HIS A 201 0.70 10.93 -18.43
CA HIS A 201 1.90 10.37 -19.06
C HIS A 201 2.21 8.92 -18.66
N LEU A 202 1.62 8.40 -17.57
CA LEU A 202 1.81 7.05 -16.99
C LEU A 202 3.25 6.57 -16.84
N ALA A 203 4.19 7.50 -16.90
CA ALA A 203 5.63 7.26 -16.87
C ALA A 203 6.11 6.16 -17.84
N ILE A 204 5.57 6.12 -19.06
CA ILE A 204 5.97 5.21 -20.13
C ILE A 204 6.18 5.97 -21.45
N SER A 205 7.22 5.61 -22.20
CA SER A 205 7.61 6.30 -23.44
C SER A 205 6.49 6.33 -24.49
N TYR A 206 5.76 5.23 -24.70
CA TYR A 206 4.65 5.16 -25.66
C TYR A 206 3.63 6.30 -25.51
N ILE A 207 3.29 6.65 -24.26
CA ILE A 207 2.26 7.63 -23.95
C ILE A 207 2.87 9.02 -23.89
N ALA A 208 4.06 9.13 -23.28
CA ALA A 208 4.86 10.35 -23.27
C ALA A 208 5.12 10.94 -24.66
N LEU A 209 5.32 10.09 -25.67
CA LEU A 209 5.58 10.48 -27.06
C LEU A 209 4.30 10.81 -27.85
N GLY A 210 3.13 10.66 -27.23
CA GLY A 210 1.83 10.92 -27.87
C GLY A 210 1.40 9.85 -28.89
N LEU A 211 1.95 8.63 -28.82
CA LEU A 211 1.53 7.54 -29.71
C LEU A 211 0.13 7.00 -29.35
N PHE A 212 -0.27 7.15 -28.09
CA PHE A 212 -1.55 6.71 -27.55
C PHE A 212 -2.18 7.77 -26.67
N THR A 213 -3.52 7.84 -26.67
CA THR A 213 -4.26 8.60 -25.67
C THR A 213 -4.68 7.67 -24.52
N PRO A 214 -4.27 7.96 -23.27
CA PRO A 214 -4.58 7.12 -22.13
C PRO A 214 -5.93 7.49 -21.51
N GLU A 215 -6.72 6.47 -21.20
CA GLU A 215 -7.84 6.55 -20.26
C GLU A 215 -7.38 5.90 -18.96
N ALA A 216 -6.73 6.68 -18.10
CA ALA A 216 -6.02 6.18 -16.93
C ALA A 216 -6.87 6.18 -15.65
N GLY A 217 -6.62 5.19 -14.80
CA GLY A 217 -7.27 5.04 -13.51
C GLY A 217 -6.39 4.31 -12.49
N LEU A 218 -6.80 4.42 -11.23
CA LEU A 218 -6.19 3.70 -10.12
C LEU A 218 -6.70 2.26 -10.10
N GLY A 219 -5.79 1.30 -10.09
CA GLY A 219 -6.11 -0.13 -10.08
C GLY A 219 -6.41 -0.66 -8.68
N PHE A 220 -6.78 -1.95 -8.60
CA PHE A 220 -7.26 -2.55 -7.35
C PHE A 220 -6.21 -2.56 -6.25
N SER A 221 -4.92 -2.66 -6.60
CA SER A 221 -3.81 -2.73 -5.63
C SER A 221 -3.77 -1.50 -4.73
N TYR A 222 -4.03 -0.33 -5.31
CA TYR A 222 -4.13 0.91 -4.55
C TYR A 222 -5.34 0.87 -3.59
N TRP A 223 -6.51 0.44 -4.07
CA TRP A 223 -7.72 0.38 -3.25
C TRP A 223 -7.67 -0.67 -2.14
N LEU A 224 -6.85 -1.73 -2.27
CA LEU A 224 -6.62 -2.69 -1.19
C LEU A 224 -5.98 -2.04 0.05
N LEU A 225 -5.17 -1.01 -0.12
CA LEU A 225 -4.59 -0.27 1.02
C LEU A 225 -5.66 0.47 1.82
N LEU A 226 -6.73 0.96 1.17
CA LEU A 226 -7.89 1.51 1.88
C LEU A 226 -8.54 0.41 2.76
N GLY A 227 -8.71 -0.79 2.20
CA GLY A 227 -9.21 -1.95 2.94
C GLY A 227 -8.31 -2.32 4.13
N ALA A 228 -6.99 -2.24 3.98
CA ALA A 228 -6.03 -2.46 5.06
C ALA A 228 -6.17 -1.41 6.17
N CYS A 229 -6.25 -0.12 5.81
CA CYS A 229 -6.45 0.97 6.77
C CYS A 229 -7.74 0.78 7.57
N LEU A 230 -8.84 0.43 6.90
CA LEU A 230 -10.12 0.16 7.56
C LEU A 230 -10.03 -1.02 8.53
N CYS A 231 -9.26 -2.06 8.20
CA CYS A 231 -9.01 -3.19 9.10
C CYS A 231 -8.26 -2.76 10.37
N PHE A 232 -7.18 -1.96 10.25
CA PHE A 232 -6.46 -1.46 11.42
C PHE A 232 -7.29 -0.49 12.26
N ILE A 233 -8.10 0.38 11.64
CA ILE A 233 -9.04 1.25 12.35
C ILE A 233 -10.09 0.41 13.09
N ALA A 234 -10.66 -0.61 12.44
CA ALA A 234 -11.61 -1.52 13.07
C ALA A 234 -10.99 -2.22 14.28
N ASN A 235 -9.73 -2.64 14.21
CA ASN A 235 -9.01 -3.21 15.34
C ASN A 235 -8.92 -2.25 16.52
N VAL A 236 -8.59 -0.97 16.28
CA VAL A 236 -8.55 0.06 17.33
C VAL A 236 -9.92 0.19 17.99
N VAL A 237 -11.00 0.24 17.21
CA VAL A 237 -12.37 0.31 17.72
C VAL A 237 -12.73 -0.93 18.54
N LEU A 238 -12.39 -2.14 18.07
CA LEU A 238 -12.65 -3.39 18.80
C LEU A 238 -11.91 -3.44 20.14
N ILE A 239 -10.66 -2.97 20.20
CA ILE A 239 -9.88 -2.93 21.43
C ILE A 239 -10.46 -1.91 22.41
N GLN A 240 -10.82 -0.72 21.94
CA GLN A 240 -11.39 0.34 22.78
C GLN A 240 -12.79 0.01 23.29
N THR A 241 -13.65 -0.56 22.44
CA THR A 241 -14.98 -1.03 22.86
C THR A 241 -14.86 -2.11 23.94
N ARG A 242 -13.92 -3.04 23.81
CA ARG A 242 -13.62 -4.01 24.87
C ARG A 242 -13.21 -3.33 26.18
N ALA A 243 -12.32 -2.33 26.13
CA ALA A 243 -11.88 -1.61 27.32
C ALA A 243 -13.05 -0.87 28.00
N TYR A 244 -13.82 -0.11 27.22
CA TYR A 244 -15.00 0.62 27.68
C TYR A 244 -15.99 -0.26 28.43
N PHE A 245 -16.28 -1.44 27.89
CA PHE A 245 -17.23 -2.33 28.56
C PHE A 245 -16.65 -3.03 29.79
N LEU A 246 -15.33 -3.24 29.87
CA LEU A 246 -14.70 -3.81 31.06
C LEU A 246 -14.69 -2.82 32.23
N GLU A 247 -14.57 -1.52 31.96
CA GLU A 247 -14.66 -0.47 32.98
C GLU A 247 -16.09 -0.33 33.55
N ARG A 248 -17.10 -0.66 32.74
CA ARG A 248 -18.52 -0.50 33.11
C ARG A 248 -19.12 -1.72 33.82
N ASP A 249 -18.48 -2.89 33.74
CA ASP A 249 -18.86 -4.07 34.50
C ASP A 249 -18.28 -3.95 35.94
N PRO A 250 -19.10 -3.70 36.99
CA PRO A 250 -18.58 -3.62 38.35
C PRO A 250 -17.93 -4.95 38.72
N THR A 251 -16.69 -4.90 39.20
CA THR A 251 -16.06 -6.06 39.84
C THR A 251 -16.99 -6.51 40.95
N HIS A 252 -17.64 -7.67 40.81
CA HIS A 252 -18.30 -8.29 41.95
C HIS A 252 -17.20 -8.54 42.98
N SER A 253 -17.14 -7.67 44.00
CA SER A 253 -16.38 -7.93 45.21
C SER A 253 -17.00 -9.19 45.79
N PHE A 254 -16.34 -10.32 45.62
CA PHE A 254 -16.59 -11.47 46.47
C PHE A 254 -16.13 -11.03 47.86
N ILE A 255 -17.05 -10.48 48.64
CA ILE A 255 -16.87 -10.37 50.09
C ILE A 255 -16.83 -11.83 50.55
N ASN A 256 -15.64 -12.31 50.90
CA ASN A 256 -15.50 -13.58 51.60
C ASN A 256 -16.09 -13.37 53.00
N ILE A 257 -17.36 -13.72 53.19
CA ILE A 257 -18.05 -13.71 54.50
C ILE A 257 -17.60 -14.94 55.33
N HIS A 258 -16.30 -15.13 55.47
CA HIS A 258 -15.72 -16.13 56.38
C HIS A 258 -14.86 -15.52 57.48
N GLU A 259 -14.90 -14.19 57.64
CA GLU A 259 -14.19 -13.48 58.70
C GLU A 259 -15.11 -12.52 59.48
N SER A 260 -16.41 -12.85 59.58
CA SER A 260 -17.36 -12.15 60.47
C SER A 260 -17.74 -12.98 61.69
N SER A 261 -16.79 -13.75 62.22
CA SER A 261 -16.91 -14.45 63.51
C SER A 261 -15.71 -14.14 64.38
N ASP A 262 -15.52 -12.86 64.71
CA ASP A 262 -15.02 -12.43 66.02
C ASP A 262 -14.85 -10.91 66.00
N THR A 263 -15.84 -10.22 66.55
CA THR A 263 -15.61 -9.03 67.38
C THR A 263 -16.88 -8.81 68.16
N THR A 264 -16.77 -9.18 69.42
CA THR A 264 -17.74 -9.02 70.49
C THR A 264 -18.33 -7.62 70.52
N VAL A 265 -19.66 -7.61 70.63
CA VAL A 265 -20.50 -6.50 71.08
C VAL A 265 -19.96 -5.98 72.42
N GLY A 266 -19.71 -4.69 72.49
CA GLY A 266 -19.39 -3.96 73.73
C GLY A 266 -19.97 -2.55 73.66
N ILE A 267 -21.26 -2.44 73.99
CA ILE A 267 -21.87 -1.18 74.39
C ILE A 267 -21.82 -1.20 75.93
N TYR A 268 -21.06 -0.26 76.50
CA TYR A 268 -20.76 0.00 77.92
C TYR A 268 -19.81 -0.99 78.62
#